data_AF-U6SMR8-F1
#
_entry.id   AF-U6SMR8-F1
#
_cell.length_a   1.000
_cell.length_b   1.000
_cell.length_c   1.000
_cell.angle_alpha   90.00
_cell.angle_beta   90.00
_cell.angle_gamma   90.00
#
_symmetry.space_group_name_H-M   'P 1'
#
loop_
_entity.id
_entity.type
_entity.pdbx_description
1 polymer ?
#
loop_
_entity_poly.entity_id
_entity_poly.type
_entity_poly.pdbx_seq_one_letter_code
_entity_poly.pdbx_strand_id
1 'polypeptide(L)' 'MDVIPFQHTLPYERQFEDIYVSSCPFCEEEQVLTHMKPRDYKQAIEGVKTILIMPCCRSKITILEADDDYFWADEPLRK' A
#
# COMPACT_ATOMS: atom_id res chain seq x y z
N MET A 1 -22.08 3.24 2.09
CA MET A 1 -20.62 3.10 2.26
C MET A 1 -20.36 1.63 2.32
N ASP A 2 -19.95 1.04 1.20
CA ASP A 2 -19.42 -0.33 1.22
C ASP A 2 -18.11 -0.24 1.99
N VAL A 3 -18.16 -0.72 3.23
CA VAL A 3 -17.00 -0.75 4.13
C VAL A 3 -16.00 -1.69 3.48
N ILE A 4 -14.84 -1.16 3.05
CA ILE A 4 -13.78 -2.02 2.51
C ILE A 4 -13.37 -2.95 3.67
N PRO A 5 -13.31 -4.28 3.46
CA PRO A 5 -12.93 -5.20 4.51
C PRO A 5 -11.47 -4.98 4.93
N PHE A 6 -11.17 -5.13 6.22
CA PHE A 6 -9.80 -5.01 6.73
C PHE A 6 -8.80 -5.99 6.05
N GLN A 7 -9.30 -7.05 5.43
CA GLN A 7 -8.51 -7.98 4.61
C GLN A 7 -7.84 -7.30 3.40
N HIS A 8 -8.33 -6.14 2.97
CA HIS A 8 -7.79 -5.38 1.84
C HIS A 8 -6.75 -4.33 2.29
N THR A 9 -6.34 -4.35 3.57
CA THR A 9 -5.38 -3.38 4.10
C THR A 9 -3.95 -3.90 4.02
N LEU A 10 -3.05 -3.03 3.59
CA LEU A 10 -1.60 -3.25 3.62
C LEU A 10 -0.97 -2.32 4.67
N PRO A 11 -0.36 -2.87 5.73
CA PRO A 11 0.32 -2.06 6.73
C PRO A 11 1.61 -1.49 6.14
N TYR A 12 1.84 -0.20 6.38
CA TYR A 12 3.06 0.49 5.96
C TYR A 12 3.60 1.40 7.06
N GLU A 13 4.90 1.63 7.03
CA GLU A 13 5.60 2.58 7.89
C GLU A 13 6.22 3.66 7.02
N ARG A 14 6.06 4.91 7.42
CA ARG A 14 6.67 6.04 6.73
C ARG A 14 7.87 6.56 7.50
N GLN A 15 9.04 6.54 6.85
CA GLN A 15 10.25 7.18 7.36
C GLN A 15 10.63 8.34 6.44
N PHE A 16 10.40 9.57 6.88
CA PHE A 16 10.59 10.78 6.08
C PHE A 16 9.77 10.79 4.77
N GLU A 17 10.44 10.59 3.64
CA GLU A 17 9.86 10.52 2.29
C GLU A 17 9.76 9.09 1.78
N ASP A 18 10.33 8.13 2.51
CA ASP A 18 10.35 6.72 2.16
C ASP A 18 9.19 5.98 2.85
N ILE A 19 8.58 5.07 2.11
CA ILE A 19 7.46 4.24 2.57
C ILE A 19 7.90 2.79 2.54
N TYR A 20 7.85 2.15 3.69
CA TYR A 20 8.19 0.74 3.89
C TYR A 20 6.93 -0.07 4.13
N VAL A 21 6.73 -1.14 3.38
CA VAL A 21 5.64 -2.09 3.63
C VAL A 21 6.12 -3.14 4.62
N SER A 22 5.37 -3.39 5.69
CA SER A 22 5.80 -4.31 6.75
C SER A 22 5.99 -5.74 6.24
N SER A 23 5.06 -6.22 5.41
CA SER A 23 5.13 -7.54 4.76
C SER A 23 4.42 -7.54 3.42
N CYS A 24 5.07 -8.07 2.38
CA CYS A 24 4.52 -8.20 1.04
C CYS A 24 3.50 -9.36 0.99
N PRO A 25 2.26 -9.12 0.54
CA PRO A 25 1.21 -10.15 0.53
C PRO A 25 1.41 -11.24 -0.52
N PHE A 26 2.33 -11.04 -1.48
CA PHE A 26 2.57 -11.97 -2.58
C PHE A 26 3.80 -12.87 -2.38
N CYS A 27 4.90 -12.30 -1.90
CA CYS A 27 6.17 -13.01 -1.72
C CYS A 27 6.64 -13.08 -0.27
N GLU A 28 5.84 -12.56 0.66
CA GLU A 28 6.07 -12.63 2.12
C GLU A 28 7.36 -11.92 2.59
N GLU A 29 7.95 -11.09 1.74
CA GLU A 29 9.13 -10.31 2.08
C GLU A 29 8.77 -9.19 3.06
N GLU A 30 9.55 -9.04 4.12
CA GLU A 30 9.33 -8.06 5.18
C GLU A 30 10.14 -6.78 4.94
N GLN A 31 9.64 -5.65 5.46
CA GLN A 31 10.31 -4.34 5.40
C GLN A 31 10.68 -3.89 3.97
N VAL A 32 9.74 -4.04 3.04
CA VAL A 32 9.96 -3.72 1.63
C VAL A 32 9.89 -2.21 1.42
N LEU A 33 11.01 -1.58 1.10
CA LEU A 33 11.05 -0.17 0.67
C LEU A 33 10.31 -0.02 -0.65
N THR A 34 9.27 0.81 -0.69
CA THR A 34 8.50 1.08 -1.90
C THR A 34 9.14 2.19 -2.74
N HIS A 35 8.87 2.21 -4.05
CA HIS A 35 9.26 3.30 -4.95
C HIS A 35 8.18 4.40 -5.04
N MET A 36 7.28 4.47 -4.07
CA MET A 36 6.19 5.44 -4.07
C MET A 36 6.76 6.84 -3.89
N LYS A 37 6.45 7.77 -4.80
CA LYS A 37 6.92 9.15 -4.67
C LYS A 37 6.02 9.92 -3.69
N PRO A 38 6.50 11.02 -3.08
CA PRO A 38 5.67 11.88 -2.23
C PRO A 38 4.38 12.38 -2.90
N ARG A 39 4.41 12.57 -4.22
CA ARG A 39 3.22 12.91 -5.02
C ARG A 39 2.18 11.79 -5.03
N ASP A 40 2.62 10.56 -5.25
CA ASP A 40 1.76 9.38 -5.34
C ASP A 40 1.16 9.09 -3.97
N TYR A 41 1.96 9.24 -2.91
CA TYR A 41 1.49 9.15 -1.53
C TYR A 41 0.38 10.16 -1.24
N LYS A 42 0.59 11.44 -1.59
CA LYS A 42 -0.44 12.48 -1.40
C LYS A 42 -1.73 12.15 -2.18
N GLN A 43 -1.61 11.60 -3.38
CA GLN A 43 -2.76 11.14 -4.15
C GLN A 43 -3.51 10.02 -3.44
N ALA A 44 -2.80 9.03 -2.90
CA ALA A 44 -3.42 7.95 -2.15
C ALA A 44 -4.16 8.46 -0.89
N ILE A 45 -3.58 9.42 -0.15
CA ILE A 45 -4.23 10.07 1.01
C ILE A 45 -5.47 10.88 0.59
N GLU A 46 -5.47 11.48 -0.60
CA GLU A 46 -6.63 12.20 -1.15
C GLU A 46 -7.72 11.28 -1.75
N GLY A 47 -7.57 9.94 -1.60
CA GLY A 47 -8.50 8.94 -2.16
C GLY A 47 -8.40 8.79 -3.68
N VAL A 48 -7.28 9.24 -4.28
CA VAL A 48 -7.01 9.07 -5.70
C VAL A 48 -6.37 7.70 -5.91
N LYS A 49 -7.02 6.89 -6.75
CA LYS A 49 -6.53 5.55 -7.11
C LYS A 49 -5.11 5.60 -7.61
N THR A 50 -4.22 4.95 -6.87
CA THR A 50 -2.78 4.95 -7.11
C THR A 50 -2.29 3.53 -7.29
N ILE A 51 -1.38 3.32 -8.25
CA ILE A 51 -0.81 1.99 -8.49
C ILE A 51 0.51 1.89 -7.73
N LEU A 52 0.61 0.91 -6.83
CA LEU A 52 1.84 0.56 -6.15
C LEU A 52 2.43 -0.71 -6.79
N ILE A 53 3.64 -0.60 -7.34
CA ILE A 53 4.37 -1.76 -7.85
C ILE A 53 5.36 -2.19 -6.78
N MET A 54 5.18 -3.39 -6.25
CA MET A 54 6.07 -3.94 -5.24
C MET A 54 7.45 -4.24 -5.83
N PRO A 55 8.55 -3.70 -5.30
CA PRO A 55 9.87 -3.90 -5.90
C PRO A 55 10.40 -5.33 -5.76
N CYS A 56 9.99 -6.06 -4.72
CA CYS A 56 10.37 -7.44 -4.44
C CYS A 56 9.90 -8.44 -5.51
N CYS A 57 8.59 -8.46 -5.78
CA CYS A 57 7.96 -9.44 -6.66
C CYS A 57 7.39 -8.84 -7.95
N ARG A 58 7.48 -7.51 -8.12
CA ARG A 58 6.89 -6.74 -9.23
C ARG A 58 5.38 -6.90 -9.36
N SER A 59 4.72 -7.36 -8.30
CA SER A 59 3.27 -7.43 -8.24
C SER A 59 2.69 -6.03 -8.17
N LYS A 60 1.52 -5.87 -8.78
CA LYS A 60 0.81 -4.59 -8.86
C LYS A 60 -0.31 -4.61 -7.81
N ILE A 61 -0.36 -3.59 -6.96
CA ILE A 61 -1.45 -3.35 -6.01
C ILE A 61 -2.14 -2.06 -6.41
N THR A 62 -3.47 -2.07 -6.48
CA THR A 62 -4.26 -0.85 -6.70
C THR A 62 -4.69 -0.28 -5.36
N ILE A 63 -4.04 0.80 -4.94
CA ILE A 63 -4.36 1.54 -3.72
C ILE A 63 -5.56 2.45 -4.01
N LEU A 64 -6.65 2.25 -3.29
CA LEU A 64 -7.86 3.07 -3.34
C LEU A 64 -7.72 4.31 -2.47
N GLU A 65 -7.19 4.12 -1.27
CA GLU A 65 -7.05 5.16 -0.25
C GLU A 65 -5.87 4.81 0.68
N ALA A 66 -5.29 5.82 1.30
CA ALA A 66 -4.26 5.66 2.32
C ALA A 66 -4.68 6.41 3.57
N ASP A 67 -4.42 5.80 4.73
CA ASP A 67 -4.47 6.44 6.04
C ASP A 67 -3.03 6.57 6.57
N ASP A 68 -2.82 6.92 7.84
CA ASP A 68 -1.48 7.10 8.42
C ASP A 68 -0.62 5.80 8.45
N ASP A 69 -1.25 4.64 8.64
CA ASP A 69 -0.55 3.35 8.82
C ASP A 69 -0.99 2.25 7.83
N TYR A 70 -2.04 2.49 7.03
CA TYR A 70 -2.64 1.47 6.17
C TYR A 70 -2.94 2.00 4.77
N PHE A 71 -2.64 1.16 3.78
CA PHE A 71 -3.17 1.32 2.42
C PHE A 71 -4.38 0.42 2.22
N TRP A 72 -5.46 0.97 1.68
CA TRP A 72 -6.65 0.23 1.29
C TRP A 72 -6.58 -0.14 -0.18
N ALA A 73 -6.77 -1.42 -0.51
CA ALA A 73 -6.73 -1.91 -1.89
C ALA A 73 -8.10 -2.42 -2.39
N ASP A 74 -8.22 -2.56 -3.71
CA ASP A 74 -9.41 -3.18 -4.33
C ASP A 74 -9.42 -4.71 -4.24
N GLU A 75 -8.30 -5.31 -3.84
CA GLU A 75 -8.11 -6.75 -3.69
C GLU A 75 -7.74 -7.14 -2.25
N PRO A 76 -8.07 -8.36 -1.81
CA PRO A 76 -7.66 -8.86 -0.50
C PRO A 76 -6.15 -9.12 -0.46
N LEU A 77 -5.45 -8.42 0.44
CA LEU A 77 -4.00 -8.51 0.63
C LEU A 77 -3.65 -9.37 1.86
N ARG A 78 -4.55 -9.49 2.83
CA ARG A 78 -4.39 -10.36 4.00
C ARG A 78 -5.21 -11.64 3.84
N LYS A 79 -4.60 -12.78 4.18
CA LYS A 79 -5.27 -14.08 4.28
C LYS A 79 -5.86 -14.29 5.66
#